data_AF-X1MS83-F1
#
_entry.id   AF-X1MS83-F1
#
_cell.length_a   1.000
_cell.length_b   1.000
_cell.length_c   1.000
_cell.angle_alpha   90.00
_cell.angle_beta   90.00
_cell.angle_gamma   90.00
#
_symmetry.space_group_name_H-M   'P 1'
#
loop_
_entity.id
_entity.type
_entity.pdbx_description
1 polymer ?
#
loop_
_entity_poly.entity_id
_entity_poly.type
_entity_poly.pdbx_seq_one_letter_code
_entity_poly.pdbx_strand_id
1 'polypeptide(L)'
;MLVSFFIAFREGLETFLIIGIIISYLFKIEERRYIKYVIYGVALAITLSIGIAYIFELLLGGFEGRIEEIFEGSVMLLAVVVLTYMIFWMNRQAKSIRSDIEVSVDKSINKGRVFTLLFLGFIVVFREGAETVLFFRAISYQVNSTELIIGGLVGILSSIVLALIFFASTIRVNFSVFFKVTGILIMLIAAGLFSTAIHEFQE
;
A
#
# COMPACT_ATOMS: atom_id res chain seq x y z
N MET A 1 -3.31 17.31 4.27
CA MET A 1 -3.78 16.73 2.97
C MET A 1 -2.71 16.04 2.11
N LEU A 2 -1.54 16.65 1.83
CA LEU A 2 -0.56 16.09 0.86
C LEU A 2 0.05 14.74 1.26
N VAL A 3 0.29 14.54 2.56
CA VAL A 3 0.90 13.32 3.09
C VAL A 3 0.01 12.09 2.87
N SER A 4 -1.26 12.16 3.29
CA SER A 4 -2.25 11.10 3.08
C SER A 4 -2.51 10.82 1.60
N PHE A 5 -2.44 11.86 0.76
CA PHE A 5 -2.49 11.71 -0.71
C PHE A 5 -1.34 10.86 -1.23
N PHE A 6 -0.08 11.21 -0.93
CA PHE A 6 1.08 10.48 -1.48
C PHE A 6 1.16 9.04 -0.99
N ILE A 7 0.79 8.79 0.28
CA ILE A 7 0.73 7.44 0.84
C ILE A 7 -0.33 6.63 0.09
N ALA A 8 -1.59 7.08 0.11
CA ALA A 8 -2.69 6.32 -0.51
C ALA A 8 -2.53 6.15 -2.02
N PHE A 9 -1.94 7.14 -2.69
CA PHE A 9 -1.61 7.08 -4.10
C PHE A 9 -0.55 6.01 -4.40
N ARG A 10 0.51 5.91 -3.59
CA ARG A 10 1.55 4.90 -3.75
C ARG A 10 0.99 3.50 -3.51
N GLU A 11 0.36 3.28 -2.35
CA GLU A 11 -0.14 1.95 -1.99
C GLU A 11 -1.27 1.51 -2.93
N GLY A 12 -2.10 2.46 -3.36
CA GLY A 12 -3.08 2.26 -4.41
C GLY A 12 -2.45 1.83 -5.73
N LEU A 13 -1.45 2.56 -6.22
CA LEU A 13 -0.76 2.22 -7.48
C LEU A 13 -0.12 0.83 -7.43
N GLU A 14 0.59 0.51 -6.36
CA GLU A 14 1.21 -0.82 -6.19
C GLU A 14 0.14 -1.93 -6.23
N THR A 15 -0.97 -1.72 -5.50
CA THR A 15 -2.12 -2.64 -5.49
C THR A 15 -2.72 -2.82 -6.89
N PHE A 16 -3.01 -1.72 -7.60
CA PHE A 16 -3.62 -1.79 -8.94
C PHE A 16 -2.71 -2.43 -9.97
N LEU A 17 -1.40 -2.19 -9.92
CA LEU A 17 -0.42 -2.82 -10.80
C LEU A 17 -0.39 -4.33 -10.58
N ILE A 18 -0.35 -4.79 -9.33
CA ILE A 18 -0.27 -6.22 -9.01
C ILE A 18 -1.56 -6.94 -9.39
N ILE A 19 -2.72 -6.36 -9.07
CA ILE A 19 -4.02 -6.90 -9.50
C ILE A 19 -4.08 -6.96 -11.03
N GLY A 20 -3.65 -5.91 -11.72
CA GLY A 20 -3.67 -5.87 -13.18
C GLY A 20 -2.70 -6.87 -13.82
N ILE A 21 -1.55 -7.16 -13.22
CA ILE A 21 -0.64 -8.24 -13.64
C ILE A 21 -1.33 -9.60 -13.47
N ILE A 22 -1.98 -9.85 -12.33
CA ILE A 22 -2.70 -11.11 -12.07
C ILE A 22 -3.86 -11.29 -13.06
N ILE A 23 -4.66 -10.25 -13.28
CA ILE A 23 -5.76 -10.29 -14.25
C ILE A 23 -5.21 -10.51 -15.67
N SER A 24 -4.17 -9.78 -16.08
CA SER A 24 -3.54 -9.96 -17.39
C SER A 24 -3.01 -11.39 -17.58
N TYR A 25 -2.44 -11.97 -16.53
CA TYR A 25 -2.00 -13.36 -16.54
C TYR A 25 -3.17 -14.33 -16.68
N LEU A 26 -4.27 -14.15 -15.94
CA LEU A 26 -5.48 -14.97 -16.06
C LEU A 26 -6.12 -14.87 -17.45
N PHE A 27 -6.08 -13.69 -18.07
CA PHE A 27 -6.49 -13.52 -19.46
C PHE A 27 -5.60 -14.31 -20.43
N LYS A 28 -4.27 -14.31 -20.20
CA LYS A 28 -3.29 -15.02 -21.03
C LYS A 28 -3.44 -16.54 -20.98
N ILE A 29 -3.82 -17.09 -19.82
CA ILE A 29 -4.06 -18.54 -19.66
C ILE A 29 -5.52 -18.94 -19.95
N GLU A 30 -6.33 -18.04 -20.53
CA GLU A 30 -7.75 -18.23 -20.87
C GLU A 30 -8.70 -18.60 -19.70
N GLU A 31 -8.19 -18.59 -18.47
CA GLU A 31 -8.90 -18.99 -17.25
C GLU A 31 -9.64 -17.80 -16.60
N ARG A 32 -10.44 -17.10 -17.42
CA ARG A 32 -11.18 -15.89 -17.02
C ARG A 32 -12.14 -16.11 -15.86
N ARG A 33 -12.58 -17.36 -15.62
CA ARG A 33 -13.46 -17.69 -14.49
C ARG A 33 -12.84 -17.30 -13.15
N TYR A 34 -11.50 -17.31 -13.04
CA TYR A 34 -10.82 -17.03 -11.78
C TYR A 34 -10.72 -15.54 -11.45
N ILE A 35 -11.02 -14.63 -12.40
CA ILE A 35 -11.04 -13.18 -12.16
C ILE A 35 -12.03 -12.83 -11.04
N LYS A 36 -13.18 -13.52 -10.98
CA LYS A 36 -14.16 -13.34 -9.90
C LYS A 36 -13.55 -13.61 -8.52
N TYR A 37 -12.67 -14.60 -8.42
CA TYR A 37 -11.97 -14.94 -7.18
C TYR A 37 -10.89 -13.91 -6.81
N VAL A 38 -10.24 -13.28 -7.81
CA VAL A 38 -9.35 -12.13 -7.55
C VAL A 38 -10.15 -11.01 -6.91
N ILE A 39 -11.32 -10.68 -7.49
CA ILE A 39 -12.18 -9.60 -6.98
C ILE A 39 -12.67 -9.93 -5.56
N TYR A 40 -13.10 -11.16 -5.29
CA TYR A 40 -13.47 -11.58 -3.94
C TYR A 40 -12.31 -11.50 -2.96
N GLY A 41 -11.10 -11.89 -3.38
CA GLY A 41 -9.89 -11.74 -2.56
C GLY A 41 -9.60 -10.28 -2.25
N VAL A 42 -9.63 -9.40 -3.25
CA VAL A 42 -9.42 -7.95 -3.07
C VAL A 42 -10.49 -7.36 -2.15
N ALA A 43 -11.77 -7.68 -2.36
CA ALA A 43 -12.85 -7.22 -1.50
C ALA A 43 -12.65 -7.68 -0.05
N LEU A 44 -12.29 -8.95 0.16
CA LEU A 44 -11.98 -9.49 1.48
C LEU A 44 -10.79 -8.78 2.12
N ALA A 45 -9.70 -8.53 1.37
CA ALA A 45 -8.52 -7.82 1.87
C ALA A 45 -8.86 -6.39 2.30
N ILE A 46 -9.68 -5.67 1.51
CA ILE A 46 -10.16 -4.33 1.86
C ILE A 46 -11.03 -4.38 3.12
N THR A 47 -11.99 -5.31 3.20
CA THR A 47 -12.84 -5.47 4.38
C THR A 47 -12.02 -5.76 5.64
N LEU A 48 -11.03 -6.65 5.55
CA LEU A 48 -10.14 -6.96 6.67
C LEU A 48 -9.27 -5.77 7.05
N SER A 49 -8.78 -5.00 6.08
CA SER A 49 -7.98 -3.78 6.35
C SER A 49 -8.82 -2.72 7.08
N ILE A 50 -10.06 -2.50 6.66
CA ILE A 50 -11.01 -1.64 7.38
C ILE A 50 -11.29 -2.19 8.78
N GLY A 51 -11.39 -3.51 8.92
CA GLY A 51 -11.50 -4.18 10.22
C GLY A 51 -10.30 -3.90 11.13
N ILE A 52 -9.08 -3.92 10.60
CA ILE A 52 -7.87 -3.53 11.34
C ILE A 52 -7.96 -2.07 11.78
N ALA A 53 -8.36 -1.15 10.89
CA ALA A 53 -8.53 0.25 11.24
C ALA A 53 -9.53 0.44 12.39
N TYR A 54 -10.68 -0.24 12.33
CA TYR A 54 -11.69 -0.19 13.38
C TYR A 54 -11.21 -0.80 14.70
N ILE A 55 -10.49 -1.93 14.65
CA ILE A 55 -9.88 -2.54 15.84
C ILE A 55 -8.84 -1.60 16.44
N PHE A 56 -8.03 -0.93 15.62
CA PHE A 56 -7.10 0.08 16.07
C PHE A 56 -7.82 1.22 16.79
N GLU A 57 -8.91 1.74 16.24
CA GLU A 57 -9.69 2.80 16.87
C GLU A 57 -10.33 2.34 18.20
N LEU A 58 -10.91 1.13 18.23
CA LEU A 58 -11.59 0.61 19.40
C LEU A 58 -10.64 0.25 20.55
N LEU A 59 -9.50 -0.38 20.25
CA LEU A 59 -8.53 -0.80 21.26
C LEU A 59 -7.64 0.35 21.72
N LEU A 60 -7.44 1.38 20.89
CA LEU A 60 -6.38 2.37 21.06
C LEU A 60 -6.88 3.81 21.15
N GLY A 61 -8.19 4.05 21.02
CA GLY A 61 -8.81 5.37 21.17
C GLY A 61 -9.31 5.69 22.59
N GLY A 62 -9.04 4.83 23.57
CA GLY A 62 -9.51 4.98 24.96
C GLY A 62 -8.40 5.23 25.98
N PHE A 63 -7.17 5.51 25.54
CA PHE A 63 -6.08 5.89 26.44
C PHE A 63 -6.12 7.39 26.68
N GLU A 64 -5.91 7.81 27.93
CA GLU A 64 -5.82 9.23 28.29
C GLU A 64 -4.48 9.51 29.00
N GLY A 65 -3.91 10.69 28.74
CA GLY A 65 -2.70 11.19 29.40
C GLY A 65 -1.42 10.50 28.90
N ARG A 66 -0.44 10.30 29.78
CA ARG A 66 0.91 9.83 29.40
C ARG A 66 0.96 8.48 28.65
N ILE A 67 -0.05 7.63 28.82
CA ILE A 67 -0.14 6.35 28.09
C ILE A 67 -0.49 6.59 26.62
N GLU A 68 -1.30 7.62 26.33
CA GLU A 68 -1.64 8.05 24.97
C GLU A 68 -0.38 8.52 24.26
N GLU A 69 0.33 9.52 24.80
CA GLU A 69 1.58 10.08 24.22
C GLU A 69 2.64 9.00 23.89
N ILE A 70 2.92 8.11 24.84
CA ILE A 70 3.85 6.98 24.64
C ILE A 70 3.38 6.06 23.51
N PHE A 71 2.07 5.84 23.41
CA PHE A 71 1.49 5.00 22.39
C PHE A 71 1.53 5.67 21.01
N GLU A 72 1.19 6.96 20.91
CA GLU A 72 1.28 7.74 19.68
C GLU A 72 2.73 7.74 19.15
N GLY A 73 3.68 8.05 20.03
CA GLY A 73 5.12 7.98 19.75
C GLY A 73 5.55 6.60 19.25
N SER A 74 5.04 5.53 19.87
CA SER A 74 5.35 4.14 19.48
C SER A 74 4.81 3.79 18.09
N VAL A 75 3.56 4.17 17.78
CA VAL A 75 2.97 3.95 16.45
C VAL A 75 3.70 4.74 15.38
N MET A 76 4.08 5.99 15.67
CA MET A 76 4.87 6.80 14.75
C MET A 76 6.26 6.19 14.50
N LEU A 77 6.97 5.71 15.54
CA LEU A 77 8.25 5.02 15.36
C LEU A 77 8.10 3.75 14.53
N LEU A 78 7.07 2.94 14.80
CA LEU A 78 6.80 1.72 14.04
C LEU A 78 6.55 2.07 12.57
N ALA A 79 5.74 3.12 12.29
CA ALA A 79 5.53 3.62 10.94
C ALA A 79 6.84 4.04 10.26
N VAL A 80 7.73 4.75 10.96
CA VAL A 80 9.04 5.14 10.41
C VAL A 80 9.89 3.92 10.03
N VAL A 81 9.91 2.89 10.88
CA VAL A 81 10.65 1.64 10.60
C VAL A 81 10.08 0.95 9.36
N VAL A 82 8.76 0.81 9.28
CA VAL A 82 8.09 0.15 8.14
C VAL A 82 8.29 0.94 6.85
N LEU A 83 8.10 2.27 6.87
CA LEU A 83 8.34 3.14 5.71
C LEU A 83 9.78 3.03 5.22
N THR A 84 10.75 3.10 6.14
CA THR A 84 12.16 3.00 5.81
C THR A 84 12.48 1.65 5.18
N TYR A 85 12.02 0.56 5.80
CA TYR A 85 12.18 -0.78 5.25
C TYR A 85 11.60 -0.91 3.84
N MET A 86 10.39 -0.40 3.61
CA MET A 86 9.70 -0.48 2.32
C MET A 86 10.39 0.35 1.23
N ILE A 87 10.96 1.51 1.55
CA ILE A 87 11.76 2.30 0.61
C ILE A 87 12.99 1.49 0.14
N PHE A 88 13.68 0.83 1.07
CA PHE A 88 14.83 -0.02 0.72
C PHE A 88 14.42 -1.26 -0.06
N TRP A 89 13.31 -1.90 0.31
CA TRP A 89 12.78 -3.08 -0.38
C TRP A 89 12.39 -2.74 -1.81
N MET A 90 11.62 -1.67 -2.02
CA MET A 90 11.16 -1.25 -3.35
C MET A 90 12.32 -0.81 -4.25
N ASN A 91 13.35 -0.15 -3.72
CA ASN A 91 14.56 0.19 -4.49
C ASN A 91 15.32 -1.06 -4.98
N ARG A 92 15.25 -2.18 -4.26
CA ARG A 92 15.81 -3.46 -4.70
C ARG A 92 14.94 -4.11 -5.77
N GLN A 93 13.61 -4.10 -5.59
CA GLN A 93 12.64 -4.68 -6.51
C GLN A 93 12.46 -3.90 -7.83
N ALA A 94 12.60 -2.57 -7.81
CA ALA A 94 12.51 -1.72 -9.00
C ALA A 94 13.56 -2.04 -10.08
N LYS A 95 14.64 -2.77 -9.72
CA LYS A 95 15.63 -3.31 -10.66
C LYS A 95 15.23 -4.66 -11.27
N SER A 96 14.40 -5.47 -10.60
CA SER A 96 13.96 -6.81 -11.07
C SER A 96 12.64 -6.79 -11.84
N ILE A 97 11.76 -5.81 -11.58
CA ILE A 97 10.44 -5.70 -12.26
C ILE A 97 10.58 -5.61 -13.79
N ARG A 98 11.69 -5.08 -14.30
CA ARG A 98 11.96 -5.02 -15.74
C ARG A 98 12.31 -6.38 -16.36
N SER A 99 12.78 -7.34 -15.54
CA SER A 99 13.20 -8.69 -15.95
C SER A 99 12.13 -9.75 -15.69
N ASP A 100 11.30 -9.56 -14.66
CA ASP A 100 10.32 -10.58 -14.24
C ASP A 100 9.01 -10.54 -15.05
N ILE A 101 8.73 -9.42 -15.73
CA ILE A 101 7.59 -9.29 -16.65
C ILE A 101 7.82 -10.12 -17.94
N GLU A 102 9.07 -10.42 -18.31
CA GLU A 102 9.40 -11.20 -19.52
C GLU A 102 9.58 -12.71 -19.26
N VAL A 103 9.89 -13.16 -18.04
CA VAL A 103 10.43 -14.53 -17.84
C VAL A 103 9.44 -15.57 -17.29
N SER A 104 8.30 -15.20 -16.69
CA SER A 104 7.49 -16.19 -15.94
C SER A 104 6.27 -16.77 -16.67
N VAL A 105 6.24 -16.79 -18.01
CA VAL A 105 5.21 -17.53 -18.77
C VAL A 105 5.83 -18.52 -19.74
N ASP A 106 6.88 -19.21 -19.31
CA ASP A 106 7.32 -20.45 -19.93
C ASP A 106 7.46 -21.53 -18.85
N LYS A 107 6.41 -22.34 -18.74
CA LYS A 107 6.40 -23.79 -18.44
C LYS A 107 5.23 -24.22 -17.53
N SER A 108 4.30 -24.89 -18.21
CA SER A 108 3.43 -25.96 -17.73
C SER A 108 2.33 -25.62 -16.71
N ILE A 109 1.11 -25.89 -17.19
CA ILE A 109 -0.19 -25.74 -16.55
C ILE A 109 -0.27 -26.66 -15.33
N ASN A 110 -0.57 -26.07 -14.16
CA ASN A 110 -1.03 -26.83 -13.01
C ASN A 110 -2.07 -25.99 -12.23
N LYS A 111 -3.27 -26.55 -12.00
CA LYS A 111 -4.40 -25.85 -11.34
C LYS A 111 -4.04 -25.28 -9.95
N GLY A 112 -3.05 -25.86 -9.28
CA GLY A 112 -2.53 -25.36 -8.00
C GLY A 112 -1.93 -23.95 -8.07
N ARG A 113 -1.32 -23.56 -9.22
CA ARG A 113 -0.69 -22.23 -9.38
C ARG A 113 -1.70 -21.09 -9.43
N VAL A 114 -2.92 -21.33 -9.92
CA VAL A 114 -3.96 -20.29 -9.97
C VAL A 114 -4.41 -19.92 -8.56
N PHE A 115 -4.59 -20.91 -7.68
CA PHE A 115 -4.91 -20.63 -6.28
C PHE A 115 -3.78 -19.91 -5.55
N THR A 116 -2.52 -20.28 -5.83
CA THR A 116 -1.35 -19.56 -5.32
C THR A 116 -1.32 -18.10 -5.77
N LEU A 117 -1.63 -17.81 -7.04
CA LEU A 117 -1.68 -16.44 -7.55
C LEU A 117 -2.82 -15.62 -6.93
N LEU A 118 -3.99 -16.24 -6.74
CA LEU A 118 -5.12 -15.60 -6.06
C LEU A 118 -4.77 -15.26 -4.60
N PHE A 119 -4.18 -16.21 -3.89
CA PHE A 119 -3.76 -16.02 -2.51
C PHE A 119 -2.62 -15.00 -2.37
N LEU A 120 -1.68 -14.99 -3.31
CA LEU A 120 -0.62 -13.98 -3.40
C LEU A 120 -1.23 -12.59 -3.60
N GLY A 121 -2.16 -12.44 -4.54
CA GLY A 121 -2.88 -11.17 -4.75
C GLY A 121 -3.59 -10.68 -3.49
N PHE A 122 -4.28 -11.58 -2.78
CA PHE A 122 -4.91 -11.28 -1.50
C PHE A 122 -3.89 -10.80 -0.45
N ILE A 123 -2.79 -11.55 -0.24
CA ILE A 123 -1.77 -11.20 0.77
C ILE A 123 -1.18 -9.82 0.48
N VAL A 124 -0.88 -9.54 -0.79
CA VAL A 124 -0.28 -8.26 -1.15
C VAL A 124 -1.26 -7.12 -0.92
N VAL A 125 -2.50 -7.22 -1.41
CA VAL A 125 -3.53 -6.18 -1.19
C VAL A 125 -3.79 -5.96 0.30
N PHE A 126 -3.85 -7.05 1.07
CA PHE A 126 -4.04 -6.98 2.52
C PHE A 126 -2.86 -6.31 3.22
N ARG A 127 -1.62 -6.61 2.80
CA ARG A 127 -0.42 -5.96 3.32
C ARG A 127 -0.45 -4.46 3.02
N GLU A 128 -0.68 -4.06 1.77
CA GLU A 128 -0.75 -2.64 1.39
C GLU A 128 -1.89 -1.92 2.13
N GLY A 129 -3.02 -2.59 2.35
CA GLY A 129 -4.11 -2.10 3.17
C GLY A 129 -3.74 -1.91 4.64
N ALA A 130 -3.07 -2.89 5.25
CA ALA A 130 -2.59 -2.81 6.64
C ALA A 130 -1.54 -1.70 6.82
N GLU A 131 -0.62 -1.55 5.87
CA GLU A 131 0.36 -0.46 5.85
C GLU A 131 -0.32 0.90 5.74
N THR A 132 -1.30 1.03 4.83
CA THR A 132 -2.10 2.27 4.68
C THR A 132 -2.77 2.65 6.00
N VAL A 133 -3.41 1.69 6.69
CA VAL A 133 -4.06 1.92 7.99
C VAL A 133 -3.06 2.39 9.03
N LEU A 134 -1.89 1.73 9.09
CA LEU A 134 -0.83 2.07 10.04
C LEU A 134 -0.30 3.49 9.81
N PHE A 135 -0.03 3.85 8.56
CA PHE A 135 0.46 5.18 8.22
C PHE A 135 -0.60 6.25 8.45
N PHE A 136 -1.86 5.97 8.12
CA PHE A 136 -2.97 6.90 8.36
C PHE A 136 -3.15 7.13 9.86
N ARG A 137 -3.00 6.09 10.70
CA ARG A 137 -3.00 6.26 12.15
C ARG A 137 -1.82 7.11 12.61
N ALA A 138 -0.60 6.84 12.15
CA ALA A 138 0.58 7.60 12.54
C ALA A 138 0.48 9.11 12.23
N ILE A 139 -0.14 9.48 11.11
CA ILE A 139 -0.31 10.89 10.72
C ILE A 139 -1.61 11.52 11.26
N SER A 140 -2.55 10.71 11.78
CA SER A 140 -3.84 11.20 12.29
C SER A 140 -3.71 12.16 13.46
N TYR A 141 -2.62 12.06 14.21
CA TYR A 141 -2.31 12.95 15.34
C TYR A 141 -1.84 14.33 14.91
N GLN A 142 -1.35 14.47 13.66
CA GLN A 142 -0.74 15.70 13.16
C GLN A 142 -1.64 16.49 12.21
N VAL A 143 -2.74 15.88 11.75
CA VAL A 143 -3.57 16.42 10.66
C VAL A 143 -5.05 16.21 10.96
N ASN A 144 -5.87 17.22 10.67
CA ASN A 144 -7.33 17.13 10.76
C ASN A 144 -7.89 15.89 10.03
N SER A 145 -8.86 15.21 10.64
CA SER A 145 -9.47 13.98 10.11
C SER A 145 -10.08 14.17 8.71
N THR A 146 -10.68 15.33 8.44
CA THR A 146 -11.24 15.68 7.12
C THR A 146 -10.16 15.74 6.04
N GLU A 147 -9.02 16.35 6.35
CA GLU A 147 -7.90 16.45 5.41
C GLU A 147 -7.25 15.09 5.13
N LEU A 148 -7.20 14.24 6.15
CA LEU A 148 -6.69 12.89 6.07
C LEU A 148 -7.54 12.05 5.10
N ILE A 149 -8.86 12.04 5.29
CA ILE A 149 -9.82 11.31 4.47
C ILE A 149 -9.83 11.83 3.02
N ILE A 150 -9.94 13.15 2.83
CA ILE A 150 -9.96 13.74 1.48
C ILE A 150 -8.65 13.46 0.74
N GLY A 151 -7.50 13.66 1.40
CA GLY A 151 -6.20 13.37 0.80
C GLY A 151 -6.09 11.91 0.38
N GLY A 152 -6.50 10.98 1.26
CA GLY A 152 -6.51 9.55 0.95
C GLY A 152 -7.40 9.18 -0.23
N LEU A 153 -8.65 9.67 -0.26
CA LEU A 153 -9.59 9.42 -1.35
C LEU A 153 -9.07 9.94 -2.69
N VAL A 154 -8.54 11.17 -2.72
CA VAL A 154 -7.96 11.76 -3.94
C VAL A 154 -6.73 10.97 -4.39
N GLY A 155 -5.92 10.47 -3.44
CA GLY A 155 -4.78 9.59 -3.73
C GLY A 155 -5.21 8.28 -4.40
N ILE A 156 -6.18 7.58 -3.82
CA ILE A 156 -6.73 6.34 -4.39
C ILE A 156 -7.33 6.60 -5.78
N LEU A 157 -8.16 7.62 -5.93
CA LEU A 157 -8.76 7.94 -7.23
C LEU A 157 -7.70 8.24 -8.29
N SER A 158 -6.67 9.02 -7.94
CA SER A 158 -5.57 9.34 -8.86
C SER A 158 -4.78 8.08 -9.24
N SER A 159 -4.58 7.15 -8.31
CA SER A 159 -3.90 5.89 -8.59
C SER A 159 -4.70 4.98 -9.52
N ILE A 160 -6.04 4.93 -9.39
CA ILE A 160 -6.91 4.23 -10.33
C ILE A 160 -6.78 4.83 -11.73
N VAL A 161 -6.88 6.16 -11.85
CA VAL A 161 -6.78 6.85 -13.15
C VAL A 161 -5.45 6.54 -13.83
N LEU A 162 -4.34 6.62 -13.09
CA LEU A 162 -3.02 6.29 -13.65
C LEU A 162 -2.87 4.81 -13.99
N ALA A 163 -3.39 3.90 -13.16
CA ALA A 163 -3.38 2.47 -13.47
C ALA A 163 -4.18 2.18 -14.76
N LEU A 164 -5.35 2.79 -14.93
CA LEU A 164 -6.16 2.65 -16.16
C LEU A 164 -5.43 3.20 -17.39
N ILE A 165 -4.80 4.37 -17.28
CA ILE A 165 -3.98 4.93 -18.38
C ILE A 165 -2.84 3.96 -18.72
N PHE A 166 -2.20 3.38 -17.72
CA PHE A 166 -1.12 2.41 -17.91
C PHE A 166 -1.58 1.13 -18.63
N PHE A 167 -2.72 0.56 -18.24
CA PHE A 167 -3.25 -0.64 -18.90
C PHE A 167 -3.86 -0.35 -20.28
N ALA A 168 -4.32 0.88 -20.53
CA ALA A 168 -4.89 1.28 -21.82
C ALA A 168 -3.85 1.80 -22.84
N SER A 169 -2.69 2.32 -22.39
CA SER A 169 -1.67 2.90 -23.26
C SER A 169 -0.44 2.00 -23.44
N THR A 170 0.13 1.97 -24.65
CA THR A 170 1.46 1.40 -24.96
C THR A 170 2.63 2.20 -24.34
N ILE A 171 2.34 3.22 -23.53
CA ILE A 171 3.34 4.13 -22.96
C ILE A 171 4.11 3.41 -21.85
N ARG A 172 5.40 3.19 -22.09
CA ARG A 172 6.31 2.58 -21.11
C ARG A 172 6.69 3.61 -20.04
N VAL A 173 5.90 3.69 -18.96
CA VAL A 173 6.24 4.50 -17.79
C VAL A 173 7.47 3.90 -17.10
N ASN A 174 8.48 4.73 -16.81
CA ASN A 174 9.66 4.29 -16.06
C ASN A 174 9.36 4.29 -14.56
N PHE A 175 8.79 3.19 -14.07
CA PHE A 175 8.43 2.99 -12.68
C PHE A 175 9.59 3.23 -11.71
N SER A 176 10.82 2.91 -12.12
CA SER A 176 12.00 3.13 -11.26
C SER A 176 12.21 4.62 -10.94
N VAL A 177 11.88 5.54 -11.86
CA VAL A 177 11.98 6.99 -11.60
C VAL A 177 10.83 7.45 -10.73
N PHE A 178 9.62 7.02 -11.04
CA PHE A 178 8.42 7.36 -10.28
C PHE A 178 8.55 6.95 -8.80
N PHE A 179 8.88 5.69 -8.54
CA PHE A 179 9.06 5.16 -7.19
C PHE A 179 10.23 5.80 -6.44
N LYS A 180 11.27 6.23 -7.16
CA LYS A 180 12.38 6.95 -6.54
C LYS A 180 11.97 8.35 -6.07
N VAL A 181 11.19 9.07 -6.88
CA VAL A 181 10.70 10.41 -6.51
C VAL A 181 9.71 10.34 -5.35
N THR A 182 8.73 9.44 -5.42
CA THR A 182 7.76 9.27 -4.32
C THR A 182 8.44 8.73 -3.06
N GLY A 183 9.43 7.83 -3.19
CA GLY A 183 10.21 7.34 -2.06
C GLY A 183 11.01 8.42 -1.33
N ILE A 184 11.56 9.42 -2.05
CA ILE A 184 12.25 10.56 -1.42
C ILE A 184 11.24 11.42 -0.63
N LEU A 185 10.06 11.69 -1.19
CA LEU A 185 9.02 12.45 -0.50
C LEU A 185 8.57 11.74 0.80
N ILE A 186 8.37 10.42 0.74
CA ILE A 186 8.01 9.62 1.91
C ILE A 186 9.14 9.59 2.95
N MET A 187 10.40 9.60 2.53
CA MET A 187 11.53 9.68 3.45
C MET A 187 11.53 10.99 4.24
N LEU A 188 11.15 12.11 3.62
CA LEU A 188 10.97 13.39 4.33
C LEU A 188 9.82 13.31 5.35
N ILE A 189 8.72 12.67 4.98
CA ILE A 189 7.58 12.43 5.89
C ILE A 189 8.00 11.56 7.07
N ALA A 190 8.74 10.47 6.82
CA ALA A 190 9.26 9.60 7.86
C ALA A 190 10.21 10.33 8.81
N ALA A 191 11.06 11.23 8.30
CA ALA A 191 11.89 12.08 9.14
C ALA A 191 11.06 13.02 10.03
N GLY A 192 9.97 13.58 9.49
CA GLY A 192 9.00 14.37 10.26
C GLY A 192 8.33 13.56 11.37
N LEU A 193 7.79 12.39 11.03
CA LEU A 193 7.18 11.46 11.99
C LEU A 193 8.16 11.03 13.07
N PHE A 194 9.41 10.78 12.73
CA PHE A 194 10.45 10.44 13.70
C PHE A 194 10.70 11.60 14.68
N SER A 195 10.78 12.84 14.18
CA SER A 195 10.95 14.02 15.03
C SER A 195 9.79 14.19 15.99
N THR A 196 8.55 14.03 15.52
CA THR A 196 7.34 14.12 16.36
C THR A 196 7.30 12.98 17.37
N ALA A 197 7.62 11.75 16.97
CA ALA A 197 7.64 10.62 17.88
C ALA A 197 8.59 10.83 19.07
N ILE A 198 9.77 11.39 18.83
CA ILE A 198 10.72 11.73 19.91
C ILE A 198 10.18 12.84 20.81
N HIS A 199 9.42 13.79 20.25
CA HIS A 199 8.78 14.85 21.04
C HIS A 199 7.72 14.27 22.00
N GLU A 200 6.85 13.38 21.52
CA GLU A 200 5.84 12.68 22.35
C GLU A 200 6.45 11.86 23.49
N PHE A 201 7.65 11.30 23.30
CA PHE A 201 8.35 10.59 24.39
C PHE A 201 9.00 11.51 25.43
N GLN A 202 9.12 12.81 25.14
CA GLN A 202 9.77 13.79 26.00
C GLN A 202 8.80 14.61 26.85
N GLU A 203 7.51 14.64 26.51
CA GLU A 203 6.44 15.14 27.39
C GLU A 203 6.15 14.18 28.58
#